data_AF-A0A813GB69-F1
#
_entry.id   AF-A0A813GB69-F1
#
_cell.length_a   1.000
_cell.length_b   1.000
_cell.length_c   1.000
_cell.angle_alpha   90.00
_cell.angle_beta   90.00
_cell.angle_gamma   90.00
#
_symmetry.space_group_name_H-M   'P 1'
#
loop_
_entity.id
_entity.type
_entity.pdbx_description
1 polymer ?
#
loop_
_entity_poly.entity_id
_entity_poly.type
_entity_poly.pdbx_seq_one_letter_code
_entity_poly.pdbx_strand_id
1 'polypeptide(L)'
;VTIGSRSFERVRELGSGSFGVVWEVIEKGLESSKPALALKKTSPAKQEMLEACLLEAEVLQQLADMLPADLASARCVPRYEAHCTLATKPPQ
;
A
#
# COMPACT_ATOMS: atom_id res chain seq x y z
N VAL A 1 4.86 10.91 0.89
CA VAL A 1 5.32 9.68 0.22
C VAL A 1 4.93 9.80 -1.24
N THR A 2 5.85 9.56 -2.17
CA THR A 2 5.56 9.67 -3.60
C THR A 2 5.62 8.30 -4.23
N ILE A 3 4.58 7.93 -4.98
CA ILE A 3 4.48 6.66 -5.71
C ILE A 3 4.09 7.00 -7.14
N GLY A 4 5.02 6.84 -8.09
CA GLY A 4 4.82 7.32 -9.46
C GLY A 4 4.61 8.83 -9.49
N SER A 5 3.52 9.29 -10.13
CA SER A 5 3.10 10.69 -10.17
C SER A 5 2.23 11.12 -8.98
N ARG A 6 1.87 10.20 -8.08
CA ARG A 6 0.95 10.44 -6.96
C ARG A 6 1.75 10.80 -5.70
N SER A 7 1.29 11.80 -4.97
CA SER A 7 1.90 12.25 -3.71
C SER A 7 0.92 12.06 -2.57
N PHE A 8 1.39 11.55 -1.44
CA PHE A 8 0.57 11.21 -0.28
C PHE A 8 1.12 11.84 1.00
N GLU A 9 0.24 12.40 1.82
CA GLU A 9 0.51 12.84 3.18
C GLU A 9 0.30 11.71 4.18
N ARG A 10 1.21 11.53 5.14
CA ARG A 10 0.97 10.61 6.26
C ARG A 10 0.15 11.32 7.33
N VAL A 11 -0.94 10.70 7.76
CA VAL A 11 -1.82 11.21 8.80
C VAL A 11 -1.41 10.64 10.16
N ARG A 12 -1.43 9.31 10.29
CA ARG A 12 -1.07 8.59 11.52
C ARG A 12 -0.63 7.16 11.23
N GLU A 13 0.00 6.52 12.20
CA GLU A 13 0.27 5.08 12.15
C GLU A 13 -1.01 4.29 12.45
N LEU A 14 -1.27 3.25 11.67
CA LEU A 14 -2.36 2.29 11.89
C LEU A 14 -1.86 1.01 12.56
N GLY A 15 -0.59 0.67 12.37
CA GLY A 15 0.06 -0.43 13.07
C GLY A 15 1.48 -0.69 12.56
N SER A 16 2.27 -1.38 13.37
CA SER A 16 3.65 -1.78 13.05
C SER A 16 3.93 -3.19 13.55
N GLY A 17 4.82 -3.90 12.84
CA GLY A 17 5.21 -5.26 13.17
C GLY A 17 6.42 -5.74 12.36
N SER A 18 6.69 -7.04 12.42
CA SER A 18 7.83 -7.69 11.74
C SER A 18 7.82 -7.51 10.22
N PHE A 19 6.64 -7.29 9.63
CA PHE A 19 6.46 -7.12 8.18
C PHE A 19 6.42 -5.66 7.73
N GLY A 20 6.69 -4.70 8.63
CA GLY A 20 6.73 -3.28 8.31
C GLY A 20 5.71 -2.45 9.10
N VAL A 21 5.47 -1.24 8.62
CA VAL A 21 4.57 -0.26 9.23
C VAL A 21 3.46 0.12 8.26
N VAL A 22 2.24 0.24 8.76
CA VAL A 22 1.06 0.69 8.01
C VAL A 22 0.69 2.09 8.47
N TRP A 23 0.59 3.01 7.52
CA TRP A 23 0.22 4.40 7.73
C TRP A 23 -1.14 4.68 7.12
N GLU A 24 -1.94 5.51 7.77
CA GLU A 24 -3.04 6.21 7.13
C GLU A 24 -2.46 7.36 6.29
N VAL A 25 -2.87 7.45 5.03
CA VAL A 25 -2.40 8.48 4.09
C VAL A 25 -3.52 9.12 3.30
N ILE A 26 -3.34 10.38 2.92
CA ILE A 26 -4.25 11.13 2.06
C ILE A 26 -3.49 11.59 0.82
N GLU A 27 -4.09 11.43 -0.36
CA GLU A 27 -3.48 11.89 -1.61
C GLU A 27 -3.51 13.43 -1.71
N LYS A 28 -2.35 14.04 -1.97
CA LYS A 28 -2.20 15.49 -2.15
C LYS A 28 -2.57 15.90 -3.57
N GLY A 29 -3.27 17.03 -3.71
CA GLY A 29 -3.48 17.69 -5.00
C GLY A 29 -4.66 17.20 -5.83
N LEU A 30 -5.48 16.27 -5.33
CA LEU A 30 -6.83 16.04 -5.83
C LEU A 30 -7.86 16.59 -4.83
N GLU A 31 -8.99 17.06 -5.35
CA GLU A 31 -10.19 17.52 -4.64
C GLU A 31 -10.39 16.81 -3.30
N SER A 32 -10.77 17.57 -2.26
CA SER A 32 -10.87 17.20 -0.84
C SER A 32 -11.79 16.02 -0.48
N SER A 33 -12.22 15.21 -1.45
CA SER A 33 -13.20 14.13 -1.31
C SER A 33 -12.63 12.72 -1.48
N LYS A 34 -11.33 12.54 -1.74
CA LYS A 34 -10.76 11.19 -1.82
C LYS A 34 -10.71 10.53 -0.44
N PRO A 35 -11.06 9.24 -0.34
CA PRO A 35 -10.97 8.52 0.93
C PRO A 35 -9.52 8.39 1.40
N ALA A 36 -9.32 8.31 2.71
CA ALA A 36 -8.03 7.95 3.28
C ALA A 36 -7.64 6.52 2.84
N LEU A 37 -6.34 6.32 2.62
CA LEU A 37 -5.76 5.05 2.19
C LEU A 37 -4.84 4.48 3.27
N ALA A 38 -4.65 3.17 3.26
CA ALA A 38 -3.61 2.50 4.05
C ALA A 38 -2.36 2.28 3.19
N LEU A 39 -1.22 2.79 3.65
CA LEU A 39 0.09 2.61 3.03
C LEU A 39 0.94 1.69 3.90
N LYS A 40 1.23 0.48 3.42
CA LYS A 40 2.22 -0.41 4.02
C LYS A 40 3.62 -0.04 3.49
N LYS A 41 4.55 0.26 4.39
CA LYS A 41 5.97 0.42 4.11
C LYS A 41 6.73 -0.76 4.70
N THR A 42 7.44 -1.49 3.86
CA THR A 42 8.32 -2.58 4.26
C THR A 42 9.78 -2.23 3.92
N SER A 43 10.73 -2.83 4.63
CA SER A 43 12.17 -2.69 4.39
C SER A 43 12.79 -4.08 4.27
N PRO A 44 12.57 -4.79 3.16
CA PRO A 44 13.06 -6.16 2.99
C PRO A 44 14.59 -6.18 3.02
N ALA A 45 15.17 -6.99 3.91
CA ALA A 45 16.63 -7.12 4.04
C ALA A 45 17.22 -8.20 3.12
N LYS A 46 16.36 -9.08 2.58
CA LYS A 46 16.73 -10.20 1.71
C LYS A 46 15.79 -10.25 0.51
N GLN A 47 16.27 -10.83 -0.59
CA GLN A 47 15.50 -11.01 -1.81
C GLN A 47 14.19 -11.78 -1.58
N GLU A 48 14.23 -12.86 -0.80
CA GLU A 48 13.05 -13.65 -0.41
C GLU A 48 11.97 -12.80 0.30
N MET A 49 12.38 -11.82 1.10
CA MET A 49 11.43 -10.92 1.77
C MET A 49 10.80 -9.93 0.78
N LEU A 50 11.56 -9.47 -0.21
CA LEU A 50 11.04 -8.63 -1.28
C LEU A 50 10.03 -9.41 -2.13
N GLU A 51 10.36 -10.65 -2.50
CA GLU A 51 9.46 -11.55 -3.25
C GLU A 51 8.17 -11.81 -2.48
N ALA A 52 8.25 -12.07 -1.18
CA ALA A 52 7.07 -12.21 -0.32
C ALA A 52 6.19 -10.94 -0.31
N CYS A 53 6.80 -9.74 -0.28
CA CYS A 53 6.06 -8.47 -0.35
C CYS A 53 5.40 -8.26 -1.72
N LEU A 54 6.06 -8.66 -2.81
CA LEU A 54 5.49 -8.58 -4.16
C LEU A 54 4.33 -9.57 -4.33
N LEU A 55 4.49 -10.80 -3.84
CA LEU A 55 3.44 -11.82 -3.85
C LEU A 55 2.22 -11.37 -3.03
N GLU A 56 2.43 -10.74 -1.86
CA GLU A 56 1.34 -10.15 -1.08
C GLU A 56 0.53 -9.14 -1.90
N ALA A 57 1.20 -8.23 -2.61
CA ALA A 57 0.54 -7.25 -3.46
C ALA A 57 -0.20 -7.89 -4.64
N GLU A 58 0.36 -8.95 -5.23
CA GLU A 58 -0.28 -9.71 -6.31
C GLU A 58 -1.53 -10.44 -5.83
N VAL A 59 -1.46 -11.16 -4.72
CA VAL A 59 -2.60 -11.88 -4.14
C VAL A 59 -3.72 -10.92 -3.78
N LEU A 60 -3.42 -9.75 -3.21
CA LEU A 60 -4.43 -8.74 -2.90
C LEU A 60 -5.12 -8.19 -4.16
N GLN A 61 -4.38 -8.00 -5.26
CA GLN A 61 -4.96 -7.61 -6.55
C GLN A 61 -5.90 -8.69 -7.09
N GLN A 62 -5.43 -9.94 -7.13
CA GLN A 62 -6.25 -11.06 -7.61
C GLN A 62 -7.53 -11.22 -6.77
N LEU A 63 -7.45 -11.10 -5.45
CA LEU A 63 -8.62 -11.15 -4.57
C LEU A 63 -9.60 -10.00 -4.83
N ALA A 64 -9.11 -8.79 -5.08
CA ALA A 64 -9.97 -7.64 -5.38
C ALA A 64 -10.68 -7.80 -6.73
N ASP A 65 -10.03 -8.40 -7.72
CA ASP A 65 -10.60 -8.62 -9.06
C ASP A 65 -11.57 -9.81 -9.11
N MET A 66 -11.31 -10.85 -8.31
CA MET A 66 -12.13 -12.07 -8.28
C MET A 66 -13.43 -11.92 -7.50
N LEU A 67 -13.54 -10.93 -6.60
CA LEU A 67 -14.73 -10.76 -5.77
C LEU A 67 -15.75 -9.83 -6.43
N PRO A 68 -16.96 -10.33 -6.74
CA PRO A 68 -18.09 -9.49 -7.13
C PRO A 68 -18.33 -8.33 -6.16
N ALA A 69 -18.52 -7.13 -6.69
CA ALA A 69 -18.67 -5.91 -5.89
C ALA A 69 -19.89 -5.90 -4.96
N ASP A 70 -20.88 -6.77 -5.22
CA ASP A 70 -22.11 -6.95 -4.46
C ASP A 70 -21.97 -7.94 -3.29
N LEU A 71 -20.90 -8.74 -3.26
CA LEU A 71 -20.62 -9.63 -2.13
C LEU A 71 -20.14 -8.84 -0.92
N ALA A 72 -20.71 -9.16 0.25
CA ALA A 72 -20.30 -8.57 1.52
C ALA A 72 -18.78 -8.73 1.77
N SER A 73 -18.19 -9.85 1.34
CA SER A 73 -16.76 -10.14 1.46
C SER A 73 -15.88 -9.22 0.61
N ALA A 74 -16.38 -8.65 -0.49
CA ALA A 74 -15.62 -7.70 -1.31
C ALA A 74 -15.28 -6.42 -0.53
N ARG A 75 -16.11 -6.04 0.46
CA ARG A 75 -15.85 -4.90 1.36
C ARG A 75 -14.72 -5.16 2.35
N CYS A 76 -14.36 -6.42 2.57
CA CYS A 76 -13.30 -6.82 3.48
C CYS A 76 -11.93 -6.96 2.79
N VAL A 77 -11.90 -6.89 1.45
CA VAL A 77 -10.65 -6.98 0.68
C VAL A 77 -10.12 -5.58 0.39
N PRO A 78 -8.86 -5.28 0.78
CA PRO A 78 -8.22 -4.03 0.44
C PRO A 78 -8.16 -3.86 -1.09
N ARG A 79 -8.58 -2.69 -1.58
CA ARG A 79 -8.40 -2.35 -2.99
C ARG A 79 -6.97 -1.90 -3.20
N TYR A 80 -6.29 -2.53 -4.15
CA TYR A 80 -4.95 -2.13 -4.53
C TYR A 80 -4.99 -0.79 -5.28
N GLU A 81 -4.14 0.16 -4.87
CA GLU A 81 -4.07 1.50 -5.45
C GLU A 81 -2.76 1.73 -6.22
N ALA A 82 -1.62 1.50 -5.55
CA ALA A 82 -0.29 1.61 -6.14
C ALA A 82 0.77 1.00 -5.22
N HIS A 83 1.90 0.58 -5.78
CA HIS A 83 3.13 0.26 -5.04
C HIS A 83 4.36 0.89 -5.70
N CYS A 84 5.45 1.00 -4.95
CA CYS A 84 6.75 1.46 -5.43
C CYS A 84 7.85 0.62 -4.80
N THR A 85 8.80 0.13 -5.60
CA THR A 85 9.97 -0.63 -5.16
C THR A 85 11.26 0.18 -5.21
N LEU A 86 11.19 1.47 -5.54
CA LEU A 86 12.38 2.31 -5.64
C LEU A 86 13.10 2.39 -4.29
N ALA A 87 14.31 1.86 -4.25
CA ALA A 87 15.23 2.08 -3.16
C ALA A 87 15.65 3.55 -3.18
N THR A 88 15.22 4.35 -2.21
CA THR A 88 15.92 5.61 -1.93
C THR A 88 17.32 5.23 -1.43
N LYS A 89 18.35 5.32 -2.29
CA LYS A 89 19.73 5.30 -1.82
C LYS A 89 19.84 6.35 -0.71
N PRO A 90 20.38 6.03 0.47
CA PRO A 90 20.73 7.08 1.43
C PRO A 90 21.74 8.02 0.75
N PRO A 91 21.67 9.34 1.04
CA PRO A 91 22.69 10.27 0.55
C PRO A 91 24.07 9.78 1.00
N GLN A 92 25.01 9.75 0.05
CA GLN A 92 26.43 9.49 0.32
C GLN A 92 27.07 10.66 1.08
#